data_AF-A0A1J3EAD2-F1
#
_entry.id   AF-A0A1J3EAD2-F1
#
_cell.length_a   1.000
_cell.length_b   1.000
_cell.length_c   1.000
_cell.angle_alpha   90.00
_cell.angle_beta   90.00
_cell.angle_gamma   90.00
#
_symmetry.space_group_name_H-M   'P 1'
#
loop_
_entity.id
_entity.type
_entity.pdbx_description
1 polymer ?
#
loop_
_entity_poly.entity_id
_entity_poly.type
_entity_poly.pdbx_seq_one_letter_code
_entity_poly.pdbx_strand_id
1 'polypeptide(L)'
;LVDCVSEDPEVLSHVLSWLMIFYAKSGMINDSIEVFEQIRSCGLKPHLQACTVILNSLVKERLTDTVWKMFKKMVKLGVVANIHLYNVLVHACSKSGDPEKAEKLLSEMEEKGVFPDLF
;
A
#
# COMPACT_ATOMS: atom_id res chain seq x y z
N LEU A 1 -18.92 -21.45 28.28
CA LEU A 1 -18.29 -21.91 27.02
C LEU A 1 -19.17 -21.40 25.90
N VAL A 2 -18.56 -20.76 24.91
CA VAL A 2 -19.17 -19.84 23.91
C VAL A 2 -19.34 -18.41 24.44
N ASP A 3 -18.21 -17.70 24.53
CA ASP A 3 -18.13 -16.31 24.10
C ASP A 3 -17.05 -16.28 23.01
N CYS A 4 -17.43 -16.75 21.83
CA CYS A 4 -16.63 -16.65 20.62
C CYS A 4 -16.64 -15.19 20.16
N VAL A 5 -15.47 -14.55 20.22
CA VAL A 5 -14.95 -13.67 19.17
C VAL A 5 -15.97 -12.65 18.63
N SER A 6 -16.15 -11.54 19.35
CA SER A 6 -16.14 -10.25 18.66
C SER A 6 -14.66 -9.89 18.48
N GLU A 7 -14.01 -10.44 17.46
CA GLU A 7 -12.70 -9.95 17.05
C GLU A 7 -12.89 -8.47 16.76
N ASP A 8 -12.25 -7.62 17.55
CA ASP A 8 -12.27 -6.19 17.30
C ASP A 8 -11.83 -5.97 15.84
N PRO A 9 -12.64 -5.33 15.00
CA PRO A 9 -12.32 -5.07 13.60
C PRO A 9 -10.93 -4.42 13.42
N GLU A 10 -10.47 -3.66 14.41
CA GLU A 10 -9.13 -3.06 14.44
C GLU A 10 -8.03 -4.10 14.63
N VAL A 11 -8.23 -5.09 15.51
CA VAL A 11 -7.29 -6.19 15.72
C VAL A 11 -7.18 -7.06 14.47
N LEU A 12 -8.31 -7.39 13.84
CA LEU A 12 -8.30 -8.15 12.59
C LEU A 12 -7.56 -7.39 11.48
N SER A 13 -7.81 -6.07 11.35
CA SER A 13 -7.07 -5.23 10.42
C SER A 13 -5.55 -5.23 10.70
N HIS A 14 -5.16 -5.17 11.97
CA HIS A 14 -3.75 -5.20 12.38
C HIS A 14 -3.09 -6.53 12.00
N VAL A 15 -3.69 -7.66 12.38
CA VAL A 15 -3.16 -9.00 12.10
C VAL A 15 -3.02 -9.23 10.60
N LEU A 16 -4.05 -8.90 9.81
CA LEU A 16 -4.01 -9.03 8.36
C LEU A 16 -2.97 -8.09 7.74
N SER A 17 -2.79 -6.88 8.27
CA SER A 17 -1.74 -5.95 7.82
C SER A 17 -0.32 -6.50 8.06
N TRP A 18 -0.10 -7.19 9.18
CA TRP A 18 1.18 -7.87 9.44
C TRP A 18 1.40 -9.06 8.51
N LEU A 19 0.34 -9.82 8.24
CA LEU A 19 0.40 -10.93 7.29
C LEU A 19 0.73 -10.44 5.87
N MET A 20 0.15 -9.32 5.44
CA MET A 20 0.53 -8.66 4.18
C MET A 20 2.02 -8.34 4.14
N ILE A 21 2.56 -7.73 5.21
CA ILE A 21 3.99 -7.36 5.32
C ILE A 21 4.86 -8.61 5.25
N PHE A 22 4.48 -9.69 5.95
CA PHE A 22 5.19 -10.95 5.96
C PHE A 22 5.27 -11.53 4.54
N TYR A 23 4.13 -11.73 3.86
CA TYR A 23 4.13 -12.28 2.50
C TYR A 23 4.90 -11.41 1.50
N ALA A 24 4.73 -10.09 1.57
CA ALA A 24 5.44 -9.16 0.68
C ALA A 24 6.97 -9.22 0.85
N LYS A 25 7.46 -9.37 2.09
CA LYS A 25 8.89 -9.51 2.39
C LYS A 25 9.45 -10.87 2.02
N SER A 26 8.62 -11.91 2.00
CA SER A 26 8.98 -13.26 1.58
C SER A 26 8.94 -13.46 0.06
N GLY A 27 8.66 -12.41 -0.73
CA GLY A 27 8.51 -12.51 -2.19
C GLY A 27 7.20 -13.17 -2.65
N MET A 28 6.32 -13.49 -1.71
CA MET A 28 5.00 -14.09 -1.93
C MET A 28 3.98 -13.00 -2.26
N ILE A 29 4.20 -12.30 -3.38
CA ILE A 29 3.43 -11.09 -3.74
C ILE A 29 1.95 -11.39 -3.93
N ASN A 30 1.61 -12.51 -4.58
CA ASN A 30 0.22 -12.88 -4.82
C ASN A 30 -0.53 -13.14 -3.52
N ASP A 31 0.09 -13.84 -2.57
CA ASP A 31 -0.49 -14.07 -1.24
C ASP A 31 -0.68 -12.75 -0.47
N SER A 32 0.28 -11.82 -0.59
CA SER A 32 0.15 -10.48 -0.01
C SER A 32 -1.02 -9.69 -0.60
N ILE A 33 -1.24 -9.78 -1.92
CA ILE A 33 -2.38 -9.16 -2.62
C ILE A 33 -3.70 -9.82 -2.19
N GLU A 34 -3.73 -11.13 -2.02
CA GLU A 34 -4.92 -11.86 -1.58
C GLU A 34 -5.35 -11.42 -0.18
N VAL A 35 -4.40 -11.28 0.75
CA VAL A 35 -4.68 -10.74 2.09
C VAL A 35 -5.21 -9.31 2.02
N PHE A 36 -4.69 -8.47 1.12
CA PHE A 36 -5.25 -7.13 0.91
C PHE A 36 -6.71 -7.17 0.41
N GLU A 37 -7.05 -8.09 -0.49
CA GLU A 37 -8.42 -8.27 -0.96
C GLU A 37 -9.34 -8.77 0.15
N GLN A 38 -8.84 -9.64 1.05
CA GLN A 38 -9.58 -10.06 2.24
C GLN A 38 -9.90 -8.86 3.14
N ILE A 39 -8.89 -8.05 3.50
CA ILE A 39 -9.09 -6.81 4.27
C ILE A 39 -10.16 -5.93 3.64
N ARG A 40 -10.08 -5.73 2.31
CA ARG A 40 -11.07 -4.94 1.55
C ARG A 40 -12.47 -5.54 1.62
N SER A 41 -12.59 -6.86 1.49
CA SER A 41 -13.88 -7.58 1.51
C SER A 41 -14.57 -7.48 2.88
N CYS A 42 -13.77 -7.40 3.96
CA CYS A 42 -14.25 -7.16 5.31
C CYS A 42 -14.60 -5.68 5.59
N GLY A 43 -14.45 -4.78 4.61
CA GLY A 43 -14.66 -3.34 4.79
C GLY A 43 -13.60 -2.67 5.67
N LEU A 44 -12.46 -3.33 5.87
CA LEU A 44 -11.36 -2.84 6.70
C LEU A 44 -10.35 -2.06 5.84
N LYS A 45 -9.50 -1.29 6.52
CA LYS A 45 -8.40 -0.56 5.90
C LYS A 45 -7.07 -1.12 6.41
N PRO A 46 -6.16 -1.52 5.51
CA PRO A 46 -4.83 -1.97 5.91
C PRO A 46 -4.01 -0.82 6.49
N HIS A 47 -3.06 -1.15 7.35
CA HIS A 47 -2.10 -0.18 7.88
C HIS A 47 -1.26 0.43 6.76
N LEU A 48 -0.97 1.74 6.84
CA LEU A 48 -0.22 2.45 5.81
C LEU A 48 1.15 1.81 5.54
N GLN A 49 1.82 1.34 6.59
CA GLN A 49 3.09 0.63 6.44
C GLN A 49 2.97 -0.64 5.58
N ALA A 50 1.87 -1.41 5.73
CA ALA A 50 1.64 -2.60 4.92
C ALA A 50 1.47 -2.25 3.44
N CYS A 51 0.72 -1.18 3.15
CA CYS A 51 0.58 -0.61 1.82
C CYS A 51 1.94 -0.19 1.23
N THR A 52 2.78 0.51 1.99
CA THR A 52 4.11 0.93 1.53
C THR A 52 5.00 -0.27 1.21
N VAL A 53 4.99 -1.31 2.06
CA VAL A 53 5.80 -2.52 1.86
C VAL A 53 5.38 -3.28 0.60
N ILE A 54 4.08 -3.54 0.40
CA ILE A 54 3.61 -4.28 -0.78
C ILE A 54 3.87 -3.51 -2.08
N LEU A 55 3.64 -2.19 -2.10
CA LEU A 55 3.93 -1.38 -3.30
C LEU A 55 5.44 -1.37 -3.59
N ASN A 56 6.28 -1.21 -2.58
CA ASN A 56 7.73 -1.23 -2.78
C ASN A 56 8.20 -2.59 -3.30
N SER A 57 7.61 -3.69 -2.82
CA SER A 57 7.90 -5.04 -3.30
C SER A 57 7.52 -5.20 -4.78
N LEU A 58 6.33 -4.74 -5.17
CA LEU A 58 5.89 -4.71 -6.57
C LEU A 58 6.80 -3.88 -7.49
N VAL A 59 7.29 -2.72 -7.00
CA VAL A 59 8.24 -1.87 -7.74
C VAL A 59 9.57 -2.60 -7.97
N LYS A 60 10.07 -3.35 -6.98
CA LYS A 60 11.30 -4.15 -7.10
C LYS A 60 11.16 -5.25 -8.15
N GLU A 61 9.99 -5.89 -8.20
CA GLU A 61 9.65 -6.91 -9.21
C GLU A 61 9.28 -6.31 -10.59
N ARG A 62 9.39 -4.99 -10.76
CA ARG A 62 9.02 -4.25 -12.00
C ARG A 62 7.56 -4.45 -12.43
N LEU A 63 6.66 -4.82 -11.51
CA LEU A 63 5.23 -4.98 -11.74
C LEU A 63 4.49 -3.64 -11.61
N THR A 64 4.94 -2.61 -12.34
CA THR A 64 4.48 -1.22 -12.20
C THR A 64 2.99 -1.03 -12.51
N ASP A 65 2.41 -1.79 -13.44
CA ASP A 65 0.96 -1.76 -13.70
C ASP A 65 0.14 -2.19 -12.46
N THR A 66 0.63 -3.21 -11.75
CA THR A 66 0.00 -3.70 -10.53
C THR A 66 0.14 -2.69 -9.40
N VAL A 67 1.26 -1.97 -9.31
CA VAL A 67 1.45 -0.85 -8.35
C VAL A 67 0.30 0.15 -8.47
N TRP A 68 -0.01 0.62 -9.68
CA TRP A 68 -1.05 1.62 -9.90
C TRP A 68 -2.46 1.08 -9.62
N LYS A 69 -2.72 -0.18 -9.97
CA LYS A 69 -4.00 -0.85 -9.64
C LYS A 69 -4.19 -0.94 -8.12
N MET A 70 -3.16 -1.35 -7.39
CA MET A 70 -3.20 -1.47 -5.93
C MET A 70 -3.33 -0.10 -5.27
N PHE A 71 -2.55 0.89 -5.70
CA PHE A 71 -2.66 2.25 -5.16
C PHE A 71 -4.07 2.83 -5.34
N LYS A 72 -4.70 2.64 -6.51
CA LYS A 72 -6.09 3.06 -6.74
C LYS A 72 -7.08 2.37 -5.78
N LYS A 73 -6.87 1.09 -5.47
CA LYS A 73 -7.69 0.36 -4.49
C LYS A 73 -7.48 0.91 -3.07
N MET A 74 -6.23 1.19 -2.70
CA MET A 74 -5.88 1.78 -1.40
C MET A 74 -6.54 3.14 -1.18
N VAL A 75 -6.49 4.03 -2.19
CA VAL A 75 -7.15 5.35 -2.12
C VAL A 75 -8.67 5.21 -1.97
N LYS A 76 -9.29 4.28 -2.72
CA LYS A 76 -10.74 3.99 -2.59
C LYS A 76 -11.14 3.44 -1.21
N LEU A 77 -10.23 2.74 -0.54
CA LEU A 77 -10.38 2.26 0.84
C LEU A 77 -10.12 3.35 1.89
N GLY A 78 -9.82 4.59 1.48
CA GLY A 78 -9.52 5.68 2.40
C GLY A 78 -8.11 5.63 2.98
N VAL A 79 -7.17 4.90 2.37
CA VAL A 79 -5.75 4.99 2.73
C VAL A 79 -5.22 6.36 2.34
N VAL A 80 -4.70 7.09 3.33
CA VAL A 80 -4.07 8.39 3.13
C VAL A 80 -2.58 8.15 2.95
N ALA A 81 -2.07 8.47 1.77
CA ALA A 81 -0.66 8.36 1.45
C ALA A 81 0.15 9.35 2.30
N ASN A 82 1.24 8.86 2.91
CA ASN A 82 2.28 9.73 3.44
C ASN A 82 3.43 9.84 2.46
N ILE A 83 4.41 10.63 2.84
CA ILE A 83 5.67 10.85 2.14
C ILE A 83 6.36 9.57 1.67
N HIS A 84 6.46 8.56 2.54
CA HIS A 84 7.11 7.29 2.19
C HIS A 84 6.35 6.54 1.10
N LEU A 85 5.01 6.56 1.13
CA LEU A 85 4.21 5.93 0.08
C LEU A 85 4.38 6.67 -1.24
N TYR A 86 4.40 8.00 -1.24
CA TYR A 86 4.65 8.78 -2.45
C TYR A 86 6.05 8.55 -3.02
N ASN A 87 7.09 8.49 -2.18
CA ASN A 87 8.45 8.17 -2.62
C ASN A 87 8.51 6.81 -3.34
N VAL A 88 7.73 5.81 -2.87
CA VAL A 88 7.59 4.51 -3.56
C VAL A 88 6.92 4.67 -4.93
N LEU A 89 5.88 5.51 -5.05
CA LEU A 89 5.19 5.75 -6.33
C LEU A 89 6.08 6.52 -7.32
N VAL A 90 6.87 7.48 -6.86
CA VAL A 90 7.86 8.18 -7.69
C VAL A 90 8.93 7.20 -8.17
N HIS A 91 9.43 6.33 -7.30
CA HIS A 91 10.35 5.25 -7.70
C HIS A 91 9.72 4.30 -8.74
N ALA A 92 8.42 4.02 -8.63
CA ALA A 92 7.68 3.24 -9.64
C ALA A 92 7.68 3.93 -11.01
N CYS A 93 7.54 5.26 -11.04
CA CYS A 93 7.62 6.07 -12.27
C CYS A 93 9.03 5.98 -12.89
N SER A 94 10.08 6.08 -12.08
CA SER A 94 11.46 5.91 -12.56
C SER A 94 11.70 4.51 -13.15
N LYS A 95 11.11 3.45 -12.56
CA LYS A 95 11.23 2.08 -13.10
C LYS A 95 10.44 1.84 -14.38
N SER A 96 9.35 2.58 -14.58
CA SER A 96 8.50 2.50 -15.79
C SER A 96 8.89 3.49 -16.88
N GLY A 97 9.80 4.44 -16.60
CA GLY A 97 10.21 5.46 -17.57
C GLY A 97 9.13 6.51 -17.83
N ASP A 98 8.32 6.83 -16.81
CA ASP A 98 7.18 7.76 -16.91
C ASP A 98 7.44 9.03 -16.06
N PRO A 99 8.28 9.97 -16.53
CA PRO A 99 8.63 11.18 -15.78
C PRO A 99 7.43 12.12 -15.59
N GLU A 100 6.51 12.19 -16.56
CA GLU A 100 5.31 13.05 -16.47
C GLU A 100 4.43 12.65 -15.29
N LYS A 101 4.29 11.35 -15.02
CA LYS A 101 3.55 10.85 -13.86
C LYS A 101 4.28 11.11 -12.55
N ALA A 102 5.62 11.08 -12.56
CA ALA A 102 6.41 11.45 -11.39
C ALA A 102 6.18 12.92 -11.02
N GLU A 103 6.22 13.83 -11.99
CA GLU A 103 5.96 15.27 -11.76
C GLU A 103 4.55 15.53 -11.24
N LYS A 104 3.54 14.83 -11.77
CA LYS A 104 2.16 14.91 -11.26
C LYS A 104 2.05 14.47 -9.80
N LEU A 105 2.75 13.40 -9.42
CA LEU A 105 2.77 12.94 -8.03
C LEU A 105 3.46 13.91 -7.08
N LEU A 106 4.55 14.53 -7.51
CA LEU A 106 5.24 15.57 -6.74
C LEU A 106 4.36 16.80 -6.54
N SER A 107 3.64 17.21 -7.59
CA SER A 107 2.67 18.32 -7.49
C SER A 107 1.52 17.97 -6.52
N GLU A 108 0.98 16.76 -6.61
CA GLU A 108 -0.07 16.27 -5.70
C GLU A 108 0.41 16.20 -4.24
N MET A 109 1.67 15.82 -4.02
CA MET A 109 2.31 15.83 -2.69
C MET A 109 2.34 17.25 -2.11
N GLU A 110 2.80 18.23 -2.89
CA GLU A 110 2.88 19.63 -2.48
C GLU A 110 1.50 20.22 -2.17
N GLU A 111 0.50 19.98 -3.03
CA GLU A 111 -0.88 20.41 -2.82
C GLU A 111 -1.49 19.85 -1.52
N LYS A 112 -1.09 18.64 -1.13
CA LYS A 112 -1.52 17.99 0.11
C LYS A 112 -0.68 18.36 1.33
N GLY A 113 0.32 19.24 1.17
CA GLY A 113 1.24 19.63 2.24
C GLY A 113 2.17 18.49 2.69
N VAL A 114 2.37 17.48 1.84
CA VAL A 114 3.29 16.37 2.09
C VAL A 114 4.60 16.68 1.39
N PHE A 115 5.55 17.28 2.09
CA PHE A 115 6.84 17.65 1.49
C PHE A 115 7.82 16.49 1.53
N PRO A 116 8.63 16.25 0.48
CA PRO A 116 9.74 15.30 0.50
C PRO A 116 10.70 15.58 1.67
N ASP A 117 11.18 14.52 2.31
CA ASP A 117 12.11 14.56 3.42
C ASP A 117 13.50 14.40 2.86
N LEU A 118 14.43 15.22 3.34
CA LEU A 118 15.80 15.26 2.86
C LEU A 118 16.64 14.12 3.46
N PHE A 119 16.24 12.84 3.38
CA PHE A 119 17.11 11.72 3.82
C PHE A 119 16.96 10.44 2.99
#